data_AF-P93009-F1
#
_entry.id   AF-P93009-F1
#
_cell.length_a   1.000
_cell.length_b   1.000
_cell.length_c   1.000
_cell.angle_alpha   90.00
_cell.angle_beta   90.00
_cell.angle_gamma   90.00
#
_symmetry.space_group_name_H-M   'P 1'
#
loop_
_entity.id
_entity.type
_entity.pdbx_description
1 polymer ?
#
loop_
_entity_poly.entity_id
_entity_poly.type
_entity_poly.pdbx_seq_one_letter_code
_entity_poly.pdbx_strand_id
1 'polypeptide(L)'
;MASSLTTRLSAVIGSRRSFPIVGAFCVLSTLSISSLSSSSPFKSGCAQSFSVVPLLRSKFSSKAFSSSIRMEESSKTVPSIVVYVTVPNREAGKKLANSIVQEKLAACVNIVPGIESVYEWEGKVQSDSEELLIIKTRQSLLEPLTEHVNANHEYDVPEVIALPITGGSDKYLEWLKNSTRN
;
A
#
# COMPACT_ATOMS: atom_id res chain seq x y z
N MET A 1 -7.55 40.14 -47.31
CA MET A 1 -7.32 38.77 -47.80
C MET A 1 -7.50 37.84 -46.62
N ALA A 2 -8.60 37.08 -46.60
CA ALA A 2 -9.04 36.24 -45.49
C ALA A 2 -9.16 34.78 -45.97
N SER A 3 -8.57 33.85 -45.21
CA SER A 3 -8.79 32.40 -45.31
C SER A 3 -8.33 31.77 -44.00
N SER A 4 -9.21 31.77 -43.00
CA SER A 4 -9.97 30.60 -42.51
C SER A 4 -9.10 29.52 -41.84
N LEU A 5 -9.06 29.61 -40.50
CA LEU A 5 -8.70 28.54 -39.58
C LEU A 5 -9.86 27.53 -39.53
N THR A 6 -9.57 26.26 -39.78
CA THR A 6 -10.47 25.15 -39.43
C THR A 6 -9.67 24.06 -38.73
N THR A 7 -9.64 24.13 -37.40
CA THR A 7 -9.14 23.06 -36.53
C THR A 7 -10.25 22.02 -36.38
N ARG A 8 -10.03 20.82 -36.93
CA ARG A 8 -10.89 19.65 -36.70
C ARG A 8 -10.57 19.05 -35.32
N LEU A 9 -11.56 19.04 -34.44
CA LEU A 9 -11.60 18.21 -33.23
C LEU A 9 -11.98 16.78 -33.64
N SER A 10 -11.05 15.84 -33.54
CA SER A 10 -11.33 14.41 -33.64
C SER A 10 -11.52 13.85 -32.24
N ALA A 11 -12.74 13.45 -31.91
CA ALA A 11 -13.07 12.69 -30.71
C ALA A 11 -12.46 11.28 -30.82
N VAL A 12 -11.52 10.95 -29.95
CA VAL A 12 -10.98 9.59 -29.81
C VAL A 12 -11.93 8.80 -28.93
N ILE A 13 -12.83 8.04 -29.55
CA ILE A 13 -13.60 6.99 -28.87
C ILE A 13 -12.62 5.82 -28.68
N GLY A 14 -12.03 5.73 -27.49
CA GLY A 14 -11.14 4.63 -27.12
C GLY A 14 -11.96 3.34 -26.97
N SER A 15 -11.75 2.39 -27.87
CA SER A 15 -12.22 1.01 -27.73
C SER A 15 -11.45 0.38 -26.56
N ARG A 16 -12.08 0.30 -25.38
CA ARG A 16 -11.51 -0.43 -24.23
C ARG A 16 -11.35 -1.90 -24.62
N ARG A 17 -10.18 -2.47 -24.35
CA ARG A 17 -9.90 -3.88 -24.63
C ARG A 17 -10.30 -4.70 -23.42
N SER A 18 -11.27 -5.60 -23.61
CA SER A 18 -11.67 -6.58 -22.60
C SER A 18 -10.60 -7.65 -22.47
N PHE A 19 -9.78 -7.54 -21.42
CA PHE A 19 -8.77 -8.53 -21.04
C PHE A 19 -8.98 -9.00 -19.60
N PRO A 20 -8.55 -10.24 -19.28
CA PRO A 20 -8.79 -10.83 -17.98
C PRO A 20 -7.93 -10.25 -16.87
N ILE A 21 -8.49 -10.39 -15.67
CA ILE A 21 -7.93 -10.05 -14.37
C ILE A 21 -6.54 -10.68 -14.20
N VAL A 22 -5.49 -9.87 -14.19
CA VAL A 22 -4.16 -10.31 -13.81
C VAL A 22 -4.12 -10.56 -12.29
N GLY A 23 -4.14 -11.83 -11.90
CA GLY A 23 -3.13 -12.37 -10.98
C GLY A 23 -3.15 -11.97 -9.50
N ALA A 24 -4.27 -11.59 -8.89
CA ALA A 24 -4.35 -11.48 -7.42
C ALA A 24 -4.61 -12.85 -6.74
N PHE A 25 -3.70 -13.82 -6.89
CA PHE A 25 -3.71 -15.04 -6.06
C PHE A 25 -2.89 -14.81 -4.79
N CYS A 26 -3.54 -14.19 -3.80
CA CYS A 26 -3.03 -14.13 -2.43
C CYS A 26 -3.13 -15.53 -1.81
N VAL A 27 -2.01 -16.23 -1.71
CA VAL A 27 -1.90 -17.55 -1.07
C VAL A 27 -2.16 -17.41 0.42
N LEU A 28 -3.42 -17.61 0.84
CA LEU A 28 -3.79 -17.79 2.24
C LEU A 28 -3.25 -19.15 2.71
N SER A 29 -2.12 -19.10 3.40
CA SER A 29 -1.56 -20.23 4.14
C SER A 29 -2.51 -20.66 5.26
N THR A 30 -3.34 -21.66 5.00
CA THR A 30 -4.11 -22.39 6.01
C THR A 30 -3.20 -23.42 6.68
N LEU A 31 -2.64 -23.06 7.84
CA LEU A 31 -2.08 -24.01 8.79
C LEU A 31 -2.86 -23.87 10.10
N SER A 32 -3.76 -24.81 10.37
CA SER A 32 -4.08 -25.27 11.74
C SER A 32 -4.97 -26.51 11.72
N ILE A 33 -4.27 -27.65 11.65
CA ILE A 33 -4.32 -28.79 12.57
C ILE A 33 -5.71 -29.24 13.05
N SER A 34 -6.05 -30.43 12.59
CA SER A 34 -7.14 -31.31 12.99
C SER A 34 -7.13 -31.69 14.48
N SER A 35 -8.34 -31.62 15.03
CA SER A 35 -8.90 -32.22 16.24
C SER A 35 -8.54 -33.69 16.53
N LEU A 36 -8.40 -34.08 17.80
CA LEU A 36 -9.45 -34.74 18.60
C LEU A 36 -8.92 -35.33 19.93
N SER A 37 -9.71 -35.11 21.00
CA SER A 37 -9.97 -35.98 22.17
C SER A 37 -8.81 -36.36 23.12
N SER A 38 -8.95 -36.48 24.44
CA SER A 38 -9.91 -36.09 25.48
C SER A 38 -9.42 -36.78 26.78
N SER A 39 -9.81 -36.25 27.95
CA SER A 39 -9.69 -36.82 29.31
C SER A 39 -8.29 -36.78 29.96
N SER A 40 -8.07 -36.51 31.26
CA SER A 40 -8.78 -35.87 32.38
C SER A 40 -7.76 -35.85 33.57
N PRO A 41 -7.98 -35.07 34.66
CA PRO A 41 -6.91 -34.46 35.46
C PRO A 41 -6.73 -35.07 36.87
N PHE A 42 -5.59 -34.85 37.54
CA PHE A 42 -5.50 -34.96 39.01
C PHE A 42 -4.35 -34.12 39.63
N LYS A 43 -4.76 -33.15 40.49
CA LYS A 43 -4.27 -32.67 41.83
C LYS A 43 -2.84 -33.06 42.30
N SER A 44 -2.08 -32.32 43.13
CA SER A 44 -2.27 -31.17 44.04
C SER A 44 -0.93 -30.84 44.74
N GLY A 45 -0.75 -29.62 45.26
CA GLY A 45 -0.25 -29.45 46.65
C GLY A 45 0.94 -28.51 46.95
N CYS A 46 0.63 -27.45 47.73
CA CYS A 46 1.39 -26.83 48.86
C CYS A 46 2.78 -26.19 48.60
N ALA A 47 3.26 -25.15 49.28
CA ALA A 47 2.88 -24.52 50.56
C ALA A 47 3.45 -23.07 50.65
N GLN A 48 2.90 -22.32 51.60
CA GLN A 48 3.21 -20.93 51.96
C GLN A 48 4.42 -20.80 52.91
N SER A 49 5.00 -19.60 53.05
CA SER A 49 5.06 -18.90 54.36
C SER A 49 5.83 -17.56 54.30
N PHE A 50 5.45 -16.70 55.25
CA PHE A 50 5.73 -15.28 55.42
C PHE A 50 6.93 -15.00 56.35
N SER A 51 7.47 -13.77 56.32
CA SER A 51 7.80 -12.91 57.49
C SER A 51 8.55 -11.64 57.03
N VAL A 52 8.63 -10.46 57.67
CA VAL A 52 7.99 -9.74 58.79
C VAL A 52 8.59 -8.30 58.74
N VAL A 53 7.71 -7.29 58.71
CA VAL A 53 7.65 -5.86 59.16
C VAL A 53 8.89 -5.02 59.66
N PRO A 54 8.80 -3.67 59.91
CA PRO A 54 9.68 -2.64 59.32
C PRO A 54 10.34 -1.69 60.36
N LEU A 55 11.06 -0.63 59.97
CA LEU A 55 11.25 0.56 60.83
C LEU A 55 11.79 1.81 60.09
N LEU A 56 11.29 2.98 60.52
CA LEU A 56 11.90 4.34 60.52
C LEU A 56 11.81 5.27 59.28
N ARG A 57 10.69 6.01 59.24
CA ARG A 57 10.59 7.48 59.48
C ARG A 57 11.70 8.40 58.92
N SER A 58 11.39 9.20 57.91
CA SER A 58 11.41 10.68 58.06
C SER A 58 10.57 11.37 56.98
N LYS A 59 9.91 12.46 57.39
CA LYS A 59 9.02 13.31 56.61
C LYS A 59 9.88 14.29 55.81
N PHE A 60 9.73 14.40 54.49
CA PHE A 60 9.97 15.67 53.80
C PHE A 60 9.26 15.72 52.43
N SER A 61 8.58 16.84 52.22
CA SER A 61 8.25 17.48 50.95
C SER A 61 7.31 16.78 49.95
N SER A 62 6.04 17.14 50.12
CA SER A 62 5.16 17.71 49.09
C SER A 62 5.67 17.85 47.64
N LYS A 63 4.79 17.41 46.73
CA LYS A 63 4.58 17.85 45.33
C LYS A 63 5.65 17.46 44.30
N ALA A 64 5.41 16.32 43.67
CA ALA A 64 5.69 16.14 42.24
C ALA A 64 4.58 15.28 41.62
N PHE A 65 3.47 15.94 41.26
CA PHE A 65 2.50 15.38 40.33
C PHE A 65 3.16 15.39 38.96
N SER A 66 3.90 14.33 38.65
CA SER A 66 4.50 14.11 37.34
C SER A 66 3.41 13.74 36.35
N SER A 67 2.68 14.75 35.86
CA SER A 67 1.95 14.64 34.61
C SER A 67 2.98 14.53 33.48
N SER A 68 3.32 13.31 33.10
CA SER A 68 4.08 13.03 31.90
C SER A 68 3.24 13.50 30.70
N ILE A 69 3.49 14.74 30.28
CA ILE A 69 3.08 15.24 28.98
C ILE A 69 3.66 14.25 27.97
N ARG A 70 2.81 13.38 27.41
CA ARG A 70 3.12 12.73 26.15
C ARG A 70 3.19 13.85 25.14
N MET A 71 4.41 14.34 24.88
CA MET A 71 4.65 15.11 23.66
C MET A 71 4.14 14.23 22.53
N GLU A 72 3.12 14.73 21.85
CA GLU A 72 2.60 14.18 20.63
C GLU A 72 3.77 14.17 19.64
N GLU A 73 4.41 13.01 19.52
CA GLU A 73 5.47 12.75 18.56
C GLU A 73 4.84 13.00 17.19
N SER A 74 5.06 14.20 16.66
CA SER A 74 4.64 14.57 15.31
C SER A 74 5.34 13.60 14.36
N SER A 75 4.65 12.50 14.07
CA SER A 75 5.21 11.44 13.26
C SER A 75 5.50 12.03 11.88
N LYS A 76 6.80 12.19 11.60
CA LYS A 76 7.28 12.80 10.35
C LYS A 76 6.91 11.96 9.14
N THR A 77 6.60 10.68 9.34
CA THR A 77 6.25 9.72 8.31
C THR A 77 4.76 9.35 8.39
N VAL A 78 4.26 8.73 7.32
CA VAL A 78 2.90 8.18 7.25
C VAL A 78 2.99 6.74 6.72
N PRO A 79 2.04 5.85 7.05
CA PRO A 79 1.98 4.52 6.45
C PRO A 79 2.05 4.62 4.92
N SER A 80 3.06 3.97 4.35
CA SER A 80 3.41 4.09 2.94
C SER A 80 3.39 2.74 2.25
N ILE A 81 3.12 2.72 0.95
CA ILE A 81 2.97 1.52 0.14
C ILE A 81 3.73 1.67 -1.18
N VAL A 82 4.13 0.52 -1.73
CA VAL A 82 4.54 0.39 -3.13
C VAL A 82 3.39 -0.25 -3.89
N VAL A 83 2.94 0.38 -4.97
CA VAL A 83 1.86 -0.13 -5.83
C VAL A 83 2.45 -0.55 -7.17
N TYR A 84 2.09 -1.75 -7.61
CA TYR A 84 2.42 -2.29 -8.93
C TYR A 84 1.22 -2.13 -9.85
N VAL A 85 1.49 -1.63 -11.07
CA VAL A 85 0.52 -1.48 -12.15
C VAL A 85 1.21 -1.83 -13.46
N THR A 86 0.67 -2.78 -14.22
CA THR A 86 1.14 -3.05 -15.60
C THR A 86 0.39 -2.20 -16.61
N VAL A 87 1.04 -1.87 -17.72
CA VAL A 87 0.47 -1.08 -18.82
C VAL A 87 0.87 -1.67 -20.17
N PRO A 88 0.03 -1.54 -21.23
CA PRO A 88 0.26 -2.19 -22.52
C PRO A 88 1.46 -1.66 -23.32
N ASN A 89 1.94 -0.45 -23.03
CA ASN A 89 3.02 0.17 -23.77
C ASN A 89 3.62 1.37 -23.02
N ARG A 90 4.75 1.85 -23.55
CA ARG A 90 5.54 2.96 -23.02
C ARG A 90 4.80 4.28 -22.96
N GLU A 91 4.00 4.58 -23.98
CA GLU A 91 3.23 5.81 -24.07
C GLU A 91 2.16 5.84 -22.98
N ALA A 92 1.44 4.73 -22.77
CA ALA A 92 0.47 4.55 -21.71
C ALA A 92 1.14 4.67 -20.33
N GLY A 93 2.26 3.99 -20.10
CA GLY A 93 3.02 4.06 -18.85
C GLY A 93 3.47 5.46 -18.49
N LYS A 94 4.07 6.19 -19.45
CA LYS A 94 4.48 7.57 -19.25
C LYS A 94 3.29 8.50 -18.99
N LYS A 95 2.19 8.36 -19.73
CA LYS A 95 0.99 9.19 -19.56
C LYS A 95 0.41 8.98 -18.16
N LEU A 96 0.23 7.73 -17.76
CA LEU A 96 -0.34 7.36 -16.46
C LEU A 96 0.57 7.83 -15.32
N ALA A 97 1.88 7.54 -15.39
CA ALA A 97 2.85 7.99 -14.39
C ALA A 97 2.86 9.52 -14.21
N ASN A 98 2.82 10.29 -15.30
CA ASN A 98 2.76 11.75 -15.24
C ASN A 98 1.47 12.23 -14.56
N SER A 99 0.31 11.68 -14.94
CA SER A 99 -0.97 12.08 -14.34
C SER A 99 -1.02 11.79 -12.84
N ILE A 100 -0.56 10.62 -12.40
CA ILE A 100 -0.53 10.22 -10.99
C ILE A 100 0.29 11.20 -10.13
N VAL A 101 1.48 11.59 -10.62
CA VAL A 101 2.36 12.52 -9.89
C VAL A 101 1.80 13.95 -9.93
N GLN A 102 1.26 14.39 -11.07
CA GLN A 102 0.64 15.72 -11.21
C GLN A 102 -0.55 15.90 -10.26
N GLU A 103 -1.38 14.87 -10.10
CA GLU A 103 -2.52 14.86 -9.18
C GLU A 103 -2.13 14.63 -7.71
N LYS A 104 -0.82 14.51 -7.43
CA LYS A 104 -0.24 14.24 -6.10
C LYS A 104 -0.77 12.95 -5.46
N LEU A 105 -1.14 11.97 -6.28
CA LEU A 105 -1.58 10.63 -5.86
C LEU A 105 -0.40 9.73 -5.49
N ALA A 106 0.81 10.05 -5.96
CA ALA A 106 2.05 9.39 -5.55
C ALA A 106 3.23 10.37 -5.58
N ALA A 107 4.27 10.06 -4.80
CA ALA A 107 5.48 10.90 -4.77
C ALA A 107 6.41 10.61 -5.95
N CYS A 108 6.46 9.35 -6.41
CA CYS A 108 7.33 8.89 -7.48
C CYS A 108 6.77 7.64 -8.14
N VAL A 109 7.02 7.50 -9.44
CA VAL A 109 6.76 6.30 -10.23
C VAL A 109 8.05 5.91 -10.95
N ASN A 110 8.49 4.66 -10.78
CA ASN A 110 9.51 4.06 -11.65
C ASN A 110 8.80 3.29 -12.76
N ILE A 111 9.37 3.31 -13.96
CA ILE A 111 8.87 2.57 -15.11
C ILE A 111 9.91 1.51 -15.48
N VAL A 112 9.52 0.24 -15.47
CA VAL A 112 10.35 -0.89 -15.88
C VAL A 112 9.88 -1.34 -17.26
N PRO A 113 10.63 -1.04 -18.33
CA PRO A 113 10.23 -1.37 -19.69
C PRO A 113 10.53 -2.84 -20.03
N GLY A 114 9.83 -3.37 -21.03
CA GLY A 114 10.15 -4.66 -21.63
C GLY A 114 9.88 -5.85 -20.72
N ILE A 115 8.80 -5.79 -19.94
CA ILE A 115 8.32 -6.97 -19.21
C ILE A 115 7.47 -7.83 -20.15
N GLU A 116 7.46 -9.13 -19.86
CA GLU A 116 6.60 -10.09 -20.52
C GLU A 116 5.63 -10.65 -19.48
N SER A 117 4.33 -10.43 -19.69
CA SER A 117 3.26 -10.89 -18.82
C SER A 117 2.67 -12.18 -19.38
N VAL A 118 2.75 -13.26 -18.61
CA VAL A 118 2.24 -14.58 -18.99
C VAL A 118 1.05 -14.96 -18.11
N TYR A 119 -0.09 -15.26 -18.72
CA TYR A 119 -1.33 -15.58 -18.01
C TYR A 119 -2.22 -16.53 -18.83
N GLU A 120 -3.20 -17.16 -18.20
CA GLU A 120 -4.17 -17.99 -18.91
C GLU A 120 -5.42 -17.17 -19.26
N TRP A 121 -5.82 -17.21 -20.54
CA TRP A 121 -7.08 -16.65 -21.00
C TRP A 121 -7.77 -17.57 -22.00
N GLU A 122 -9.07 -17.80 -21.79
CA GLU A 122 -9.89 -18.70 -22.61
C GLU A 122 -9.26 -20.09 -22.81
N GLY A 123 -8.67 -20.64 -21.74
CA GLY A 123 -8.03 -21.95 -21.72
C GLY A 123 -6.69 -22.02 -22.47
N LYS A 124 -6.09 -20.88 -22.81
CA LYS A 124 -4.80 -20.79 -23.49
C LYS A 124 -3.85 -19.88 -22.72
N VAL A 125 -2.59 -20.28 -22.65
CA VAL A 125 -1.52 -19.40 -22.15
C VAL A 125 -1.29 -18.30 -23.17
N GLN A 126 -1.42 -17.06 -22.73
CA GLN A 126 -1.12 -15.83 -23.46
C GLN A 126 0.21 -15.26 -22.96
N SER A 127 0.86 -14.48 -23.82
CA SER A 127 2.05 -13.71 -23.46
C SER A 127 1.96 -12.34 -24.12
N ASP A 128 1.97 -11.29 -23.32
CA ASP A 128 1.87 -9.90 -23.77
C ASP A 128 3.08 -9.10 -23.31
N SER A 129 3.54 -8.17 -24.17
CA SER A 129 4.61 -7.23 -23.83
C SER A 129 4.01 -6.02 -23.13
N GLU A 130 4.52 -5.71 -21.93
CA GLU A 130 4.01 -4.65 -21.08
C GLU A 130 5.14 -3.79 -20.49
N GLU A 131 4.78 -2.75 -19.73
CA GLU A 131 5.67 -2.08 -18.79
C GLU A 131 5.11 -2.18 -17.37
N LEU A 132 5.99 -2.29 -16.38
CA LEU A 132 5.61 -2.27 -14.96
C LEU A 132 5.86 -0.89 -14.35
N LEU A 133 4.83 -0.30 -13.77
CA LEU A 133 4.90 0.90 -12.95
C LEU A 133 5.07 0.51 -11.48
N ILE A 134 6.12 1.05 -10.85
CA ILE A 134 6.39 0.89 -9.42
C ILE A 134 6.18 2.25 -8.73
N ILE A 135 5.02 2.41 -8.13
CA ILE A 135 4.48 3.66 -7.61
C ILE A 135 4.69 3.71 -6.09
N LYS A 136 5.29 4.78 -5.55
CA LYS A 136 5.48 4.96 -4.09
C LYS A 136 4.53 6.04 -3.59
N THR A 137 3.63 5.67 -2.70
CA THR A 137 2.60 6.57 -2.18
C THR A 137 2.23 6.26 -0.73
N ARG A 138 1.30 7.04 -0.17
CA ARG A 138 0.68 6.80 1.13
C ARG A 138 -0.35 5.69 1.03
N GLN A 139 -0.48 4.89 2.08
CA GLN A 139 -1.54 3.88 2.17
C GLN A 139 -2.94 4.50 2.05
N SER A 140 -3.14 5.71 2.58
CA SER A 140 -4.43 6.44 2.50
C SER A 140 -4.84 6.84 1.08
N LEU A 141 -3.90 6.83 0.12
CA LEU A 141 -4.15 7.20 -1.26
C LEU A 141 -4.36 6.01 -2.18
N LEU A 142 -4.41 4.78 -1.64
CA LEU A 142 -4.62 3.57 -2.45
C LEU A 142 -5.93 3.64 -3.23
N GLU A 143 -7.06 3.92 -2.57
CA GLU A 143 -8.37 3.99 -3.25
C GLU A 143 -8.41 5.09 -4.33
N PRO A 144 -8.05 6.37 -4.05
CA PRO A 144 -8.00 7.38 -5.11
C PRO A 144 -7.01 7.07 -6.24
N LEU A 145 -5.88 6.42 -5.94
CA LEU A 145 -4.94 5.98 -6.96
C LEU A 145 -5.57 4.89 -7.85
N THR A 146 -6.23 3.91 -7.26
CA THR A 146 -6.91 2.83 -8.00
C THR A 146 -8.04 3.39 -8.88
N GLU A 147 -8.85 4.31 -8.37
CA GLU A 147 -9.88 5.01 -9.16
C GLU A 147 -9.26 5.77 -10.34
N HIS A 148 -8.16 6.48 -10.11
CA HIS A 148 -7.44 7.21 -11.14
C HIS A 148 -6.87 6.29 -12.22
N VAL A 149 -6.30 5.16 -11.83
CA VAL A 149 -5.82 4.13 -12.76
C VAL A 149 -7.00 3.61 -13.58
N ASN A 150 -8.09 3.16 -12.97
CA ASN A 150 -9.28 2.64 -13.66
C ASN A 150 -9.88 3.64 -14.66
N ALA A 151 -9.84 4.94 -14.36
CA ALA A 151 -10.34 5.98 -15.26
C ALA A 151 -9.43 6.20 -16.48
N ASN A 152 -8.13 5.94 -16.36
CA ASN A 152 -7.11 6.28 -17.34
C ASN A 152 -6.39 5.07 -17.97
N HIS A 153 -6.85 3.84 -17.68
CA HIS A 153 -6.27 2.60 -18.19
C HIS A 153 -6.99 2.09 -19.45
N GLU A 154 -6.25 1.37 -20.32
CA GLU A 154 -6.81 0.77 -21.55
C GLU A 154 -7.61 -0.52 -21.26
N TYR A 155 -7.15 -1.29 -20.29
CA TYR A 155 -7.81 -2.53 -19.85
C TYR A 155 -9.02 -2.25 -18.96
N ASP A 156 -10.03 -3.10 -19.07
CA ASP A 156 -11.23 -3.03 -18.25
C ASP A 156 -10.97 -3.38 -16.77
N VAL A 157 -10.03 -4.29 -16.52
CA VAL A 157 -9.57 -4.63 -15.15
C VAL A 157 -8.04 -4.53 -15.08
N PRO A 158 -7.49 -3.34 -14.80
CA PRO A 158 -6.04 -3.17 -14.67
C PRO A 158 -5.49 -3.89 -13.43
N GLU A 159 -4.24 -4.35 -13.51
CA GLU A 159 -3.50 -4.78 -12.32
C GLU A 159 -3.23 -3.57 -11.43
N VAL A 160 -3.70 -3.59 -10.19
CA VAL A 160 -3.34 -2.61 -9.16
C VAL A 160 -3.20 -3.34 -7.82
N ILE A 161 -1.96 -3.64 -7.43
CA ILE A 161 -1.67 -4.35 -6.17
C ILE A 161 -0.70 -3.55 -5.31
N ALA A 162 -0.87 -3.61 -3.99
CA ALA A 162 -0.09 -2.81 -3.04
C ALA A 162 0.70 -3.69 -2.05
N LEU A 163 1.94 -3.29 -1.78
CA LEU A 163 2.84 -3.88 -0.81
C LEU A 163 3.19 -2.84 0.28
N PRO A 164 3.15 -3.19 1.57
CA PRO A 164 3.48 -2.24 2.64
C PRO A 164 4.97 -1.92 2.68
N ILE A 165 5.30 -0.65 2.93
CA ILE A 165 6.67 -0.21 3.24
C ILE A 165 6.85 -0.27 4.76
N THR A 166 7.71 -1.16 5.25
CA THR A 166 7.97 -1.39 6.69
C THR A 166 9.17 -0.63 7.24
N GLY A 167 9.75 0.28 6.46
CA GLY A 167 10.90 1.10 6.85
C GLY A 167 11.56 1.75 5.64
N GLY A 168 12.63 2.51 5.89
CA GLY A 168 13.37 3.20 4.85
C GLY A 168 14.14 4.38 5.40
N SER A 169 14.71 5.22 4.54
CA SER A 169 15.31 6.47 4.96
C SER A 169 14.24 7.44 5.46
N ASP A 170 14.36 7.92 6.70
CA ASP A 170 13.39 8.86 7.29
C ASP A 170 13.17 10.10 6.43
N LYS A 171 14.26 10.66 5.88
CA LYS A 171 14.19 11.82 4.98
C LYS A 171 13.41 11.51 3.69
N TYR A 172 13.55 10.29 3.17
CA TYR A 172 12.82 9.86 1.97
C TYR A 172 11.33 9.67 2.27
N LEU A 173 10.99 9.06 3.40
CA LEU A 173 9.59 8.85 3.81
C LEU A 173 8.90 10.18 4.19
N GLU A 174 9.63 11.12 4.78
CA GLU A 174 9.17 12.49 5.02
C GLU A 174 8.92 13.23 3.69
N TRP A 175 9.83 13.11 2.72
CA TRP A 175 9.62 13.65 1.38
C TRP A 175 8.41 13.02 0.66
N LEU A 176 8.23 11.70 0.78
CA LEU A 176 7.09 10.98 0.21
C LEU A 176 5.78 11.53 0.78
N LYS A 177 5.71 11.69 2.12
CA LYS A 177 4.60 12.37 2.79
C LYS A 177 4.38 13.76 2.19
N ASN A 178 5.39 14.62 2.18
CA ASN A 178 5.26 16.02 1.77
C ASN A 178 4.93 16.20 0.26
N SER A 179 5.25 15.21 -0.58
CA SER A 179 5.02 15.26 -2.03
C SER A 179 3.64 14.79 -2.46
N THR A 180 2.89 14.17 -1.55
CA THR A 180 1.56 13.60 -1.80
C THR A 180 0.47 14.40 -1.11
N ARG A 181 -0.76 14.36 -1.65
CA ARG A 181 -1.91 15.02 -1.00
C ARG A 181 -2.30 14.31 0.30
N ASN A 182 -2.99 15.03 1.17
CA ASN A 182 -3.46 14.48 2.44
C ASN A 182 -4.69 13.60 2.27
#